data_AF-A0A0G1NDZ3-F1
#
_entry.id   AF-A0A0G1NDZ3-F1
#
_cell.length_a   1.000
_cell.length_b   1.000
_cell.length_c   1.000
_cell.angle_alpha   90.00
_cell.angle_beta   90.00
_cell.angle_gamma   90.00
#
_symmetry.space_group_name_H-M   'P 1'
#
loop_
_entity.id
_entity.type
_entity.pdbx_description
1 polymer ?
#
loop_
_entity_poly.entity_id
_entity_poly.type
_entity_poly.pdbx_seq_one_letter_code
_entity_poly.pdbx_strand_id
1 'polypeptide(L)'
;MPKDGFTIPVVWGDLGKQLVEVGVIDAAKFESIYASQGGLSAPEKELLSGNTPGQLVMDQSNAHVLLNLLWAFGLANENPVLTEGPMSDPAYGGAGGFASTGGWTISKGDAMEYYSKYPLVVLSPEQQALVENVSKGIYRPCCGNSTYFPDCNHGMAMLGLLELMASQGANESEMYEAALQVNSYWFPDTYLTLASYFSNKGIPWDKVDPKLVLGSDYSSASGFNRVLTEIEPVSASGGGSCGVQ
;
A
#
# COMPACT_ATOMS: atom_id res chain seq x y z
N MET A 1 5.67 -14.16 -9.21
CA MET A 1 4.75 -13.09 -9.66
C MET A 1 4.50 -13.22 -11.15
N PRO A 2 3.26 -13.02 -11.63
CA PRO A 2 2.97 -12.96 -13.06
C PRO A 2 3.79 -11.86 -13.76
N LYS A 3 4.37 -12.18 -14.92
CA LYS A 3 5.13 -11.19 -15.71
C LYS A 3 4.25 -10.08 -16.26
N ASP A 4 3.01 -10.42 -16.59
CA ASP A 4 2.06 -9.52 -17.25
C ASP A 4 1.26 -8.65 -16.25
N GLY A 5 1.64 -8.67 -14.96
CA GLY A 5 0.93 -7.97 -13.91
C GLY A 5 -0.34 -8.68 -13.43
N PHE A 6 -1.18 -7.97 -12.70
CA PHE A 6 -2.49 -8.40 -12.25
C PHE A 6 -3.46 -7.24 -12.13
N THR A 7 -4.76 -7.55 -12.15
CA THR A 7 -5.82 -6.58 -11.93
C THR A 7 -6.15 -6.51 -10.45
N ILE A 8 -6.01 -5.33 -9.85
CA ILE A 8 -6.49 -5.05 -8.50
C ILE A 8 -8.01 -4.84 -8.60
N PRO A 9 -8.85 -5.48 -7.77
CA PRO A 9 -10.31 -5.41 -7.88
C PRO A 9 -10.87 -4.09 -7.34
N VAL A 10 -10.31 -2.95 -7.75
CA VAL A 10 -10.76 -1.60 -7.42
C VAL A 10 -10.77 -0.72 -8.67
N VAL A 11 -11.81 0.10 -8.77
CA VAL A 11 -11.88 1.20 -9.75
C VAL A 11 -11.30 2.46 -9.11
N TRP A 12 -10.36 3.11 -9.80
CA TRP A 12 -9.74 4.35 -9.31
C TRP A 12 -10.61 5.59 -9.54
N GLY A 13 -11.40 5.61 -10.63
CA GLY A 13 -12.29 6.72 -10.93
C GLY A 13 -11.53 8.03 -11.12
N ASP A 14 -12.02 9.11 -10.50
CA ASP A 14 -11.41 10.44 -10.55
C ASP A 14 -10.60 10.79 -9.28
N LEU A 15 -10.23 9.80 -8.45
CA LEU A 15 -9.53 10.03 -7.18
C LEU A 15 -8.24 10.82 -7.35
N GLY A 16 -7.42 10.51 -8.36
CA GLY A 16 -6.19 11.26 -8.61
C GLY A 16 -6.46 12.74 -8.92
N LYS A 17 -7.48 13.02 -9.73
CA LYS A 17 -7.91 14.39 -10.02
C LYS A 17 -8.34 15.12 -8.74
N GLN A 18 -9.15 14.47 -7.89
CA GLN A 18 -9.55 15.04 -6.60
C GLN A 18 -8.34 15.35 -5.72
N LEU A 19 -7.38 14.42 -5.60
CA LEU A 19 -6.15 14.59 -4.81
C LEU A 19 -5.27 15.75 -5.30
N VAL A 20 -5.20 15.96 -6.61
CA VAL A 20 -4.48 17.10 -7.23
C VAL A 20 -5.20 18.43 -6.98
N GLU A 21 -6.52 18.44 -7.11
CA GLU A 21 -7.36 19.63 -6.90
C GLU A 21 -7.25 20.14 -5.46
N VAL A 22 -7.33 19.24 -4.47
CA VAL A 22 -7.23 19.60 -3.05
C VAL A 22 -5.80 19.81 -2.56
N GLY A 23 -4.78 19.50 -3.37
CA GLY A 23 -3.38 19.79 -3.10
C GLY A 23 -2.61 18.72 -2.32
N VAL A 24 -3.22 17.55 -2.07
CA VAL A 24 -2.53 16.38 -1.52
C VAL A 24 -1.40 15.94 -2.46
N ILE A 25 -1.66 16.02 -3.76
CA ILE A 25 -0.67 15.82 -4.82
C ILE A 25 -0.42 17.16 -5.53
N ASP A 26 0.83 17.61 -5.56
CA ASP A 26 1.31 18.53 -6.58
C ASP A 26 1.69 17.72 -7.82
N ALA A 27 0.90 17.83 -8.89
CA ALA A 27 1.09 17.05 -10.11
C ALA A 27 2.48 17.25 -10.72
N ALA A 28 3.05 18.46 -10.67
CA ALA A 28 4.37 18.73 -11.21
C ALA A 28 5.46 18.05 -10.38
N LYS A 29 5.34 18.08 -9.04
CA LYS A 29 6.27 17.33 -8.16
C LYS A 29 6.14 15.82 -8.38
N PHE A 30 4.91 15.31 -8.50
CA PHE A 30 4.65 13.89 -8.73
C PHE A 30 5.23 13.41 -10.07
N GLU A 31 5.10 14.19 -11.14
CA GLU A 31 5.74 13.84 -12.42
C GLU A 31 7.28 13.90 -12.35
N SER A 32 7.82 14.84 -11.56
CA SER A 32 9.26 15.07 -11.50
C SER A 32 10.06 13.92 -10.89
N ILE A 33 9.48 13.18 -9.93
CA ILE A 33 10.17 12.06 -9.27
C ILE A 33 10.42 10.90 -10.24
N TYR A 34 9.54 10.71 -11.23
CA TYR A 34 9.69 9.69 -12.26
C TYR A 34 10.48 10.14 -13.49
N ALA A 35 10.84 11.43 -13.59
CA ALA A 35 11.50 11.97 -14.79
C ALA A 35 12.82 11.26 -15.13
N SER A 36 13.58 10.83 -14.10
CA SER A 36 14.83 10.10 -14.28
C SER A 36 14.65 8.66 -14.80
N GLN A 37 13.45 8.12 -14.70
CA GLN A 37 13.09 6.74 -15.07
C GLN A 37 12.32 6.66 -16.40
N GLY A 38 12.32 7.75 -17.19
CA GLY A 38 11.57 7.87 -18.44
C GLY A 38 10.23 8.59 -18.30
N GLY A 39 9.87 9.01 -17.09
CA GLY A 39 8.62 9.72 -16.78
C GLY A 39 7.40 8.80 -16.72
N LEU A 40 6.26 9.37 -16.36
CA LEU A 40 4.99 8.66 -16.37
C LEU A 40 4.54 8.33 -17.79
N SER A 41 4.06 7.09 -17.98
CA SER A 41 3.34 6.65 -19.16
C SER A 41 2.00 7.39 -19.31
N ALA A 42 1.37 7.29 -20.49
CA ALA A 42 0.05 7.91 -20.71
C ALA A 42 -1.03 7.37 -19.74
N PRO A 43 -1.17 6.05 -19.50
CA PRO A 43 -2.11 5.54 -18.50
C PRO A 43 -1.84 6.06 -17.08
N GLU A 44 -0.58 6.20 -16.67
CA GLU A 44 -0.24 6.72 -15.34
C GLU A 44 -0.57 8.20 -15.20
N LYS A 45 -0.43 9.00 -16.26
CA LYS A 45 -0.89 10.40 -16.28
C LYS A 45 -2.41 10.51 -16.20
N GLU A 46 -3.14 9.56 -16.79
CA GLU A 46 -4.59 9.48 -16.67
C GLU A 46 -5.02 9.18 -15.22
N LEU A 47 -4.27 8.36 -14.48
CA LEU A 47 -4.53 8.13 -13.05
C LEU A 47 -4.43 9.40 -12.20
N LEU A 48 -3.63 10.39 -12.62
CA LEU A 48 -3.48 11.68 -11.91
C LEU A 48 -4.53 12.72 -12.30
N SER A 49 -4.93 12.77 -13.58
CA SER A 49 -5.64 13.92 -14.15
C SER A 49 -7.00 13.60 -14.74
N GLY A 50 -7.28 12.32 -14.97
CA GLY A 50 -8.46 11.84 -15.68
C GLY A 50 -9.52 11.22 -14.78
N ASN A 51 -10.52 10.63 -15.42
CA ASN A 51 -11.41 9.66 -14.83
C ASN A 51 -11.02 8.29 -15.39
N THR A 52 -10.58 7.38 -14.51
CA THR A 52 -10.16 6.03 -14.85
C THR A 52 -11.23 5.03 -14.38
N PRO A 53 -12.27 4.77 -15.20
CA PRO A 53 -13.39 3.91 -14.81
C PRO A 53 -13.02 2.41 -14.82
N GLY A 54 -11.86 2.06 -15.37
CA GLY A 54 -11.34 0.69 -15.36
C GLY A 54 -10.75 0.32 -14.00
N GLN A 55 -10.59 -0.99 -13.79
CA GLN A 55 -9.84 -1.49 -12.64
C GLN A 55 -8.36 -1.17 -12.77
N LEU A 56 -7.69 -0.95 -11.65
CA LEU A 56 -6.24 -0.76 -11.62
C LEU A 56 -5.53 -2.03 -12.06
N VAL A 57 -4.51 -1.88 -12.91
CA VAL A 57 -3.61 -2.97 -13.32
C VAL A 57 -2.22 -2.66 -12.79
N MET A 58 -1.64 -3.59 -12.04
CA MET A 58 -0.31 -3.46 -11.45
C MET A 58 0.65 -4.45 -12.08
N ASP A 59 1.82 -3.96 -12.48
CA ASP A 59 2.98 -4.76 -12.87
C ASP A 59 4.25 -4.18 -12.25
N GLN A 60 5.42 -4.72 -12.64
CA GLN A 60 6.70 -4.25 -12.10
C GLN A 60 7.07 -2.81 -12.50
N SER A 61 6.57 -2.33 -13.64
CA SER A 61 6.90 -1.00 -14.17
C SER A 61 6.14 0.12 -13.45
N ASN A 62 4.94 -0.16 -12.95
CA ASN A 62 4.08 0.85 -12.33
C ASN A 62 3.85 0.66 -10.82
N ALA A 63 4.43 -0.39 -10.20
CA ALA A 63 4.23 -0.70 -8.78
C ALA A 63 4.51 0.49 -7.84
N HIS A 64 5.56 1.27 -8.13
CA HIS A 64 5.91 2.47 -7.37
C HIS A 64 4.97 3.66 -7.62
N VAL A 65 4.43 3.79 -8.83
CA VAL A 65 3.43 4.82 -9.15
C VAL A 65 2.15 4.55 -8.37
N LEU A 66 1.65 3.31 -8.42
CA LEU A 66 0.45 2.91 -7.68
C LEU A 66 0.66 3.01 -6.17
N LEU A 67 1.85 2.67 -5.66
CA LEU A 67 2.19 2.88 -4.25
C LEU A 67 2.04 4.35 -3.85
N ASN A 68 2.62 5.29 -4.61
CA ASN A 68 2.55 6.71 -4.27
C ASN A 68 1.13 7.29 -4.43
N LEU A 69 0.34 6.82 -5.40
CA LEU A 69 -1.06 7.22 -5.55
C LEU A 69 -1.93 6.72 -4.39
N LEU A 70 -1.80 5.44 -4.03
CA LEU A 70 -2.53 4.85 -2.89
C LEU A 70 -2.05 5.44 -1.56
N TRP A 71 -0.78 5.80 -1.43
CA TRP A 71 -0.25 6.52 -0.27
C TRP A 71 -0.91 7.90 -0.16
N ALA A 72 -0.93 8.70 -1.23
CA ALA A 72 -1.61 9.99 -1.25
C ALA A 72 -3.08 9.87 -0.82
N PHE A 73 -3.78 8.87 -1.37
CA PHE A 73 -5.16 8.58 -1.04
C PHE A 73 -5.33 8.21 0.43
N GLY A 74 -4.61 7.21 0.93
CA GLY A 74 -4.70 6.77 2.32
C GLY A 74 -4.30 7.86 3.32
N LEU A 75 -3.35 8.73 2.98
CA LEU A 75 -2.99 9.90 3.79
C LEU A 75 -4.18 10.87 3.92
N ALA A 76 -4.89 11.11 2.82
CA ALA A 76 -5.88 12.17 2.70
C ALA A 76 -7.29 11.76 3.11
N ASN A 77 -7.64 10.50 2.90
CA ASN A 77 -8.97 9.98 3.17
C ASN A 77 -9.25 9.99 4.68
N GLU A 78 -10.42 10.51 5.07
CA GLU A 78 -10.87 10.52 6.45
C GLU A 78 -11.09 9.07 6.94
N ASN A 79 -10.38 8.69 8.01
CA ASN A 79 -10.45 7.34 8.57
C ASN A 79 -10.06 7.31 10.05
N PRO A 80 -10.87 6.68 10.93
CA PRO A 80 -10.55 6.60 12.36
C PRO A 80 -9.27 5.81 12.66
N VAL A 81 -8.78 4.95 11.76
CA VAL A 81 -7.45 4.30 11.92
C VAL A 81 -6.34 5.35 12.07
N LEU A 82 -6.47 6.50 11.42
CA LEU A 82 -5.47 7.57 11.46
C LEU A 82 -5.62 8.49 12.67
N THR A 83 -6.85 8.74 13.12
CA THR A 83 -7.11 9.67 14.24
C THR A 83 -7.19 8.99 15.60
N GLU A 84 -7.55 7.71 15.64
CA GLU A 84 -7.78 6.92 16.87
C GLU A 84 -6.87 5.68 16.97
N GLY A 85 -6.18 5.33 15.88
CA GLY A 85 -5.26 4.20 15.84
C GLY A 85 -3.84 4.53 16.36
N PRO A 86 -2.88 3.61 16.20
CA PRO A 86 -1.56 3.68 16.86
C PRO A 86 -0.74 4.94 16.53
N MET A 87 -0.95 5.57 15.37
CA MET A 87 -0.27 6.82 15.01
C MET A 87 -0.68 8.02 15.87
N SER A 88 -1.85 7.98 16.52
CA SER A 88 -2.31 9.03 17.41
C SER A 88 -1.89 8.83 18.87
N ASP A 89 -1.14 7.75 19.18
CA ASP A 89 -0.62 7.51 20.52
C ASP A 89 0.28 8.68 20.97
N PRO A 90 -0.04 9.33 22.12
CA PRO A 90 0.76 10.44 22.65
C PRO A 90 2.24 10.12 22.86
N ALA A 91 2.61 8.85 23.01
CA ALA A 91 4.00 8.41 23.13
C ALA A 91 4.86 8.80 21.91
N TYR A 92 4.25 9.03 20.74
CA TYR A 92 4.94 9.43 19.52
C TYR A 92 4.99 10.94 19.30
N GLY A 93 4.32 11.75 20.15
CA GLY A 93 4.30 13.21 20.00
C GLY A 93 3.47 13.72 18.81
N GLY A 94 2.62 12.86 18.24
CA GLY A 94 1.72 13.16 17.12
C GLY A 94 2.07 12.43 15.82
N ALA A 95 1.12 12.42 14.88
CA ALA A 95 1.22 11.65 13.64
C ALA A 95 2.20 12.23 12.61
N GLY A 96 2.69 13.47 12.77
CA GLY A 96 3.52 14.16 11.76
C GLY A 96 4.96 13.66 11.61
N GLY A 97 5.46 12.90 12.59
CA GLY A 97 6.85 12.42 12.60
C GLY A 97 7.09 11.09 11.87
N PHE A 98 6.05 10.44 11.38
CA PHE A 98 6.15 9.13 10.74
C PHE A 98 6.58 9.23 9.27
N ALA A 99 7.14 8.15 8.72
CA ALA A 99 7.55 8.12 7.33
C ALA A 99 6.36 8.28 6.36
N SER A 100 5.16 7.84 6.75
CA SER A 100 3.93 8.02 5.97
C SER A 100 3.42 9.46 5.93
N THR A 101 3.85 10.34 6.84
CA THR A 101 3.42 11.74 6.91
C THR A 101 4.59 12.65 6.59
N GLY A 102 5.63 12.68 7.43
CA GLY A 102 6.83 13.49 7.21
C GLY A 102 7.63 13.10 5.96
N GLY A 103 7.46 11.87 5.45
CA GLY A 103 8.04 11.45 4.17
C GLY A 103 7.24 11.89 2.94
N TRP A 104 6.00 12.36 3.09
CA TRP A 104 5.16 12.82 1.99
C TRP A 104 5.48 14.29 1.65
N THR A 105 6.33 14.49 0.65
CA THR A 105 6.82 15.83 0.24
C THR A 105 6.23 16.32 -1.08
N ILE A 106 5.32 15.53 -1.67
CA ILE A 106 4.68 15.82 -2.97
C ILE A 106 3.50 16.79 -2.83
N SER A 107 2.94 17.01 -1.63
CA SER A 107 1.83 17.94 -1.46
C SER A 107 2.21 19.40 -1.75
N LYS A 108 1.19 20.23 -2.03
CA LYS A 108 1.35 21.69 -2.21
C LYS A 108 1.71 22.38 -0.89
N GLY A 109 1.13 21.92 0.22
CA GLY A 109 1.43 22.35 1.59
C GLY A 109 2.06 21.25 2.44
N ASP A 110 2.08 21.42 3.75
CA ASP A 110 2.54 20.38 4.69
C ASP A 110 1.62 19.15 4.65
N ALA A 111 2.16 17.94 4.76
CA ALA A 111 1.38 16.70 4.69
C ALA A 111 0.27 16.64 5.76
N MET A 112 0.53 17.18 6.95
CA MET A 112 -0.44 17.20 8.05
C MET A 112 -1.62 18.15 7.79
N GLU A 113 -1.54 19.06 6.82
CA GLU A 113 -2.69 19.87 6.39
C GLU A 113 -3.76 19.05 5.66
N TYR A 114 -3.40 17.84 5.21
CA TYR A 114 -4.25 16.93 4.45
C TYR A 114 -4.54 15.62 5.18
N TYR A 115 -3.84 15.34 6.28
CA TYR A 115 -3.93 14.09 7.03
C TYR A 115 -5.36 13.80 7.50
N SER A 116 -5.93 12.70 7.03
CA SER A 116 -7.28 12.21 7.37
C SER A 116 -8.37 13.28 7.31
N LYS A 117 -8.36 14.08 6.25
CA LYS A 117 -9.15 15.33 6.17
C LYS A 117 -10.36 15.26 5.25
N TYR A 118 -10.27 14.48 4.17
CA TYR A 118 -11.26 14.52 3.10
C TYR A 118 -12.06 13.23 3.06
N PRO A 119 -13.40 13.29 2.98
CA PRO A 119 -14.23 12.12 2.79
C PRO A 119 -14.23 11.69 1.30
N LEU A 120 -13.06 11.31 0.77
CA LEU A 120 -12.89 10.90 -0.63
C LEU A 120 -13.69 9.62 -0.91
N VAL A 121 -13.65 8.68 0.03
CA VAL A 121 -14.60 7.56 0.14
C VAL A 121 -15.14 7.50 1.56
N VAL A 122 -16.44 7.24 1.68
CA VAL A 122 -17.11 7.13 2.99
C VAL A 122 -17.51 5.68 3.20
N LEU A 123 -17.01 5.09 4.29
CA LEU A 123 -17.30 3.70 4.66
C LEU A 123 -18.51 3.63 5.60
N SER A 124 -19.34 2.60 5.41
CA SER A 124 -20.32 2.22 6.43
C SER A 124 -19.60 1.70 7.69
N PRO A 125 -20.29 1.64 8.85
CA PRO A 125 -19.71 1.05 10.06
C PRO A 125 -19.18 -0.38 9.85
N GLU A 126 -19.89 -1.19 9.05
CA GLU A 126 -19.48 -2.56 8.73
C GLU A 126 -18.25 -2.59 7.83
N GLN A 127 -18.17 -1.71 6.82
CA GLN A 127 -17.01 -1.57 5.96
C GLN A 127 -15.79 -1.08 6.74
N GLN A 128 -15.94 -0.10 7.64
CA GLN A 128 -14.87 0.39 8.49
C GLN A 128 -14.36 -0.71 9.44
N ALA A 129 -15.27 -1.45 10.08
CA ALA A 129 -14.89 -2.58 10.94
C ALA A 129 -14.13 -3.66 10.17
N LEU A 130 -14.50 -3.92 8.91
CA LEU A 130 -13.77 -4.84 8.03
C LEU A 130 -12.34 -4.33 7.75
N VAL A 131 -12.17 -3.06 7.38
CA VAL A 131 -10.85 -2.44 7.13
C VAL A 131 -9.96 -2.53 8.37
N GLU A 132 -10.49 -2.21 9.55
CA GLU A 132 -9.74 -2.32 10.81
C GLU A 132 -9.32 -3.75 11.13
N ASN A 133 -10.20 -4.72 10.92
CA ASN A 133 -9.88 -6.12 11.20
C ASN A 133 -8.82 -6.66 10.23
N VAL A 134 -8.95 -6.37 8.94
CA VAL A 134 -8.02 -6.84 7.91
C VAL A 134 -6.65 -6.18 8.06
N SER A 135 -6.62 -4.86 8.26
CA SER A 135 -5.37 -4.09 8.39
C SER A 135 -4.52 -4.53 9.58
N LYS A 136 -5.12 -5.08 10.65
CA LYS A 136 -4.38 -5.66 11.79
C LYS A 136 -3.61 -6.93 11.43
N GLY A 137 -4.03 -7.66 10.41
CA GLY A 137 -3.42 -8.92 9.98
C GLY A 137 -2.39 -8.81 8.86
N ILE A 138 -2.20 -7.63 8.26
CA ILE A 138 -1.30 -7.43 7.12
C ILE A 138 -0.01 -6.77 7.60
N TYR A 139 1.12 -7.45 7.41
CA TYR A 139 2.45 -6.98 7.78
C TYR A 139 3.32 -6.74 6.55
N ARG A 140 4.45 -6.06 6.77
CA ARG A 140 5.44 -5.68 5.76
C ARG A 140 6.85 -5.98 6.28
N PRO A 141 7.75 -6.50 5.42
CA PRO A 141 9.01 -7.11 5.86
C PRO A 141 10.05 -6.11 6.38
N CYS A 142 9.79 -4.81 6.27
CA CYS A 142 10.68 -3.74 6.74
C CYS A 142 10.51 -3.41 8.23
N CYS A 143 9.40 -3.77 8.89
CA CYS A 143 9.17 -3.44 10.29
C CYS A 143 8.29 -4.48 11.02
N GLY A 144 7.99 -4.24 12.30
CA GLY A 144 7.11 -5.09 13.12
C GLY A 144 5.65 -4.67 13.16
N ASN A 145 5.28 -3.60 12.44
CA ASN A 145 3.97 -2.99 12.49
C ASN A 145 3.05 -3.54 11.40
N SER A 146 1.77 -3.75 11.72
CA SER A 146 0.75 -4.10 10.72
C SER A 146 0.27 -2.86 9.96
N THR A 147 -0.57 -3.04 8.94
CA THR A 147 -1.20 -1.94 8.20
C THR A 147 -2.08 -1.07 9.09
N TYR A 148 -2.63 -1.61 10.19
CA TYR A 148 -3.35 -0.84 11.21
C TYR A 148 -2.49 0.23 11.90
N PHE A 149 -1.16 0.09 11.83
CA PHE A 149 -0.22 1.16 12.16
C PHE A 149 0.48 1.63 10.87
N PRO A 150 -0.14 2.54 10.10
CA PRO A 150 0.34 2.95 8.77
C PRO A 150 1.46 4.00 8.85
N ASP A 151 2.54 3.68 9.55
CA ASP A 151 3.67 4.57 9.84
C ASP A 151 4.66 4.81 8.68
N CYS A 152 4.48 4.11 7.55
CA CYS A 152 5.29 4.25 6.35
C CYS A 152 4.44 4.30 5.08
N ASN A 153 5.06 4.65 3.96
CA ASN A 153 4.43 4.69 2.64
C ASN A 153 3.66 3.40 2.29
N HIS A 154 4.26 2.23 2.51
CA HIS A 154 3.61 0.94 2.23
C HIS A 154 2.41 0.67 3.14
N GLY A 155 2.50 1.02 4.43
CA GLY A 155 1.39 0.87 5.38
C GLY A 155 0.23 1.79 5.02
N MET A 156 0.52 3.06 4.72
CA MET A 156 -0.49 4.05 4.33
C MET A 156 -1.13 3.72 2.98
N ALA A 157 -0.33 3.28 1.99
CA ALA A 157 -0.85 2.83 0.70
C ALA A 157 -1.73 1.58 0.82
N MET A 158 -1.33 0.61 1.66
CA MET A 158 -2.14 -0.57 1.91
C MET A 158 -3.45 -0.21 2.63
N LEU A 159 -3.43 0.71 3.60
CA LEU A 159 -4.66 1.21 4.22
C LEU A 159 -5.59 1.82 3.17
N GLY A 160 -5.07 2.73 2.34
CA GLY A 160 -5.82 3.34 1.24
C GLY A 160 -6.44 2.32 0.28
N LEU A 161 -5.69 1.26 -0.07
CA LEU A 161 -6.24 0.17 -0.89
C LEU A 161 -7.41 -0.53 -0.20
N LEU A 162 -7.28 -0.88 1.09
CA LEU A 162 -8.33 -1.57 1.84
C LEU A 162 -9.58 -0.71 1.98
N GLU A 163 -9.44 0.59 2.21
CA GLU A 163 -10.56 1.54 2.25
C GLU A 163 -11.30 1.57 0.91
N LEU A 164 -10.55 1.68 -0.20
CA LEU A 164 -11.13 1.70 -1.53
C LEU A 164 -11.85 0.39 -1.85
N MET A 165 -11.23 -0.76 -1.53
CA MET A 165 -11.84 -2.08 -1.67
C MET A 165 -13.13 -2.22 -0.85
N ALA A 166 -13.12 -1.78 0.41
CA ALA A 166 -14.28 -1.85 1.29
C ALA A 166 -15.44 -1.01 0.74
N SER A 167 -15.16 0.22 0.31
CA SER A 167 -16.16 1.12 -0.28
C SER A 167 -16.84 0.53 -1.53
N GLN A 168 -16.12 -0.36 -2.24
CA GLN A 168 -16.58 -1.03 -3.46
C GLN A 168 -17.16 -2.44 -3.20
N GLY A 169 -17.33 -2.82 -1.93
CA GLY A 169 -18.04 -4.04 -1.53
C GLY A 169 -17.17 -5.30 -1.47
N ALA A 170 -15.84 -5.17 -1.45
CA ALA A 170 -14.95 -6.31 -1.28
C ALA A 170 -15.14 -6.97 0.10
N ASN A 171 -15.02 -8.29 0.14
CA ASN A 171 -15.03 -9.08 1.37
C ASN A 171 -13.61 -9.32 1.93
N GLU A 172 -13.52 -9.91 3.12
CA GLU A 172 -12.25 -10.19 3.80
C GLU A 172 -11.26 -11.01 2.95
N SER A 173 -11.74 -12.06 2.26
CA SER A 173 -10.89 -12.91 1.43
C SER A 173 -10.29 -12.13 0.27
N GLU A 174 -11.11 -11.35 -0.43
CA GLU A 174 -10.69 -10.52 -1.55
C GLU A 174 -9.64 -9.50 -1.13
N MET A 175 -9.80 -8.89 0.06
CA MET A 175 -8.82 -7.95 0.61
C MET A 175 -7.47 -8.61 0.90
N TYR A 176 -7.44 -9.79 1.52
CA TYR A 176 -6.17 -10.48 1.77
C TYR A 176 -5.52 -10.97 0.46
N GLU A 177 -6.31 -11.45 -0.50
CA GLU A 177 -5.80 -11.86 -1.82
C GLU A 177 -5.20 -10.69 -2.60
N ALA A 178 -5.86 -9.53 -2.62
CA ALA A 178 -5.34 -8.32 -3.25
C ALA A 178 -4.11 -7.79 -2.51
N ALA A 179 -4.13 -7.77 -1.17
CA ALA A 179 -2.99 -7.34 -0.36
C ALA A 179 -1.75 -8.23 -0.60
N LEU A 180 -1.94 -9.55 -0.74
CA LEU A 180 -0.84 -10.47 -1.06
C LEU A 180 -0.23 -10.18 -2.43
N GLN A 181 -1.08 -9.95 -3.43
CA GLN A 181 -0.62 -9.63 -4.77
C GLN A 181 0.12 -8.29 -4.78
N VAL A 182 -0.47 -7.23 -4.23
CA VAL A 182 0.16 -5.90 -4.15
C VAL A 182 1.49 -5.93 -3.41
N ASN A 183 1.53 -6.54 -2.22
CA ASN A 183 2.78 -6.66 -1.47
C ASN A 183 3.83 -7.49 -2.21
N SER A 184 3.43 -8.47 -3.03
CA SER A 184 4.38 -9.23 -3.85
C SER A 184 5.10 -8.33 -4.85
N TYR A 185 4.44 -7.32 -5.42
CA TYR A 185 5.08 -6.34 -6.32
C TYR A 185 5.87 -5.26 -5.55
N TRP A 186 5.44 -4.88 -4.35
CA TRP A 186 6.18 -3.91 -3.53
C TRP A 186 7.41 -4.50 -2.84
N PHE A 187 7.41 -5.80 -2.54
CA PHE A 187 8.49 -6.52 -1.88
C PHE A 187 8.87 -7.81 -2.62
N PRO A 188 9.31 -7.71 -3.90
CA PRO A 188 9.45 -8.87 -4.76
C PRO A 188 10.41 -9.94 -4.20
N ASP A 189 11.55 -9.53 -3.65
CA ASP A 189 12.54 -10.44 -3.04
C ASP A 189 11.93 -11.23 -1.87
N THR A 190 11.17 -10.56 -1.02
CA THR A 190 10.50 -11.17 0.14
C THR A 190 9.52 -12.24 -0.32
N TYR A 191 8.64 -11.92 -1.26
CA TYR A 191 7.58 -12.84 -1.67
C TYR A 191 8.09 -13.97 -2.58
N LEU A 192 9.16 -13.75 -3.34
CA LEU A 192 9.87 -14.84 -4.03
C LEU A 192 10.55 -15.78 -3.03
N THR A 193 11.17 -15.25 -1.98
CA THR A 193 11.78 -16.04 -0.91
C THR A 193 10.73 -16.84 -0.13
N LEU A 194 9.60 -16.22 0.23
CA LEU A 194 8.48 -16.90 0.90
C LEU A 194 7.89 -17.99 0.00
N ALA A 195 7.72 -17.75 -1.30
CA ALA A 195 7.25 -18.78 -2.23
C ALA A 195 8.19 -19.99 -2.26
N SER A 196 9.50 -19.76 -2.28
CA SER A 196 10.51 -20.82 -2.20
C SER A 196 10.45 -21.58 -0.87
N TYR A 197 10.28 -20.85 0.25
CA TYR A 197 10.13 -21.42 1.59
C TYR A 197 8.93 -22.35 1.71
N PHE A 198 7.74 -21.92 1.26
CA PHE A 198 6.53 -22.75 1.30
C PHE A 198 6.64 -23.96 0.35
N SER A 199 7.23 -23.76 -0.84
CA SER A 199 7.49 -24.84 -1.79
C SER A 199 8.39 -25.93 -1.19
N ASN A 200 9.44 -25.57 -0.45
CA ASN A 200 10.30 -26.52 0.27
C ASN A 200 9.56 -27.31 1.37
N LYS A 201 8.42 -26.79 1.86
CA LYS A 201 7.52 -27.48 2.80
C LYS A 201 6.37 -28.20 2.10
N GLY A 202 6.39 -28.31 0.77
CA GLY A 202 5.40 -29.01 -0.02
C GLY A 202 4.09 -28.26 -0.23
N ILE A 203 4.06 -26.95 0.04
CA ILE A 203 2.88 -26.09 -0.16
C ILE A 203 3.16 -25.19 -1.37
N PRO A 204 2.51 -25.41 -2.53
CA PRO A 204 2.68 -24.54 -3.69
C PRO A 204 2.07 -23.15 -3.42
N TRP A 205 2.62 -22.12 -4.08
CA TRP A 205 2.29 -20.71 -3.79
C TRP A 205 0.79 -20.39 -3.93
N ASP A 206 0.11 -21.00 -4.91
CA ASP A 206 -1.33 -20.84 -5.14
C ASP A 206 -2.22 -21.51 -4.09
N LYS A 207 -1.61 -22.23 -3.13
CA LYS A 207 -2.28 -22.86 -1.98
C LYS A 207 -1.85 -22.26 -0.63
N VAL A 208 -0.95 -21.28 -0.64
CA VAL A 208 -0.60 -20.55 0.58
C VAL A 208 -1.76 -19.64 0.96
N ASP A 209 -2.23 -19.74 2.20
CA ASP A 209 -3.26 -18.86 2.73
C ASP A 209 -2.73 -17.40 2.78
N PRO A 210 -3.36 -16.46 2.06
CA PRO A 210 -2.97 -15.06 2.07
C PRO A 210 -2.91 -14.45 3.47
N LYS A 211 -3.88 -14.76 4.34
CA LYS A 211 -3.93 -14.24 5.72
C LYS A 211 -2.77 -14.76 6.56
N LEU A 212 -2.36 -16.01 6.34
CA LEU A 212 -1.20 -16.61 7.00
C LEU A 212 0.08 -15.90 6.57
N VAL A 213 0.36 -15.84 5.26
CA VAL A 213 1.64 -15.35 4.75
C VAL A 213 1.81 -13.85 4.95
N LEU A 214 0.72 -13.06 4.92
CA LEU A 214 0.74 -11.63 5.24
C LEU A 214 0.89 -11.38 6.75
N GLY A 215 0.68 -12.39 7.59
CA GLY A 215 0.75 -12.28 9.03
C GLY A 215 2.17 -12.02 9.57
N SER A 216 2.23 -11.72 10.87
CA SER A 216 3.46 -11.35 11.57
C SER A 216 4.56 -12.41 11.47
N ASP A 217 4.19 -13.68 11.36
CA ASP A 217 5.15 -14.79 11.39
C ASP A 217 5.98 -14.93 10.12
N TYR A 218 5.50 -14.36 9.01
CA TYR A 218 6.15 -14.45 7.70
C TYR A 218 6.50 -13.09 7.14
N SER A 219 5.57 -12.13 7.21
CA SER A 219 5.72 -10.83 6.54
C SER A 219 6.13 -9.69 7.47
N SER A 220 6.30 -9.89 8.78
CA SER A 220 7.00 -8.87 9.60
C SER A 220 8.51 -8.97 9.43
N ALA A 221 9.25 -7.92 9.77
CA ALA A 221 10.72 -7.96 9.79
C ALA A 221 11.27 -9.13 10.62
N SER A 222 10.70 -9.38 11.80
CA SER A 222 11.12 -10.50 12.64
C SER A 222 10.72 -11.87 12.07
N GLY A 223 9.54 -11.97 11.47
CA GLY A 223 9.02 -13.19 10.85
C GLY A 223 9.83 -13.58 9.62
N PHE A 224 10.06 -12.62 8.73
CA PHE A 224 10.85 -12.84 7.53
C PHE A 224 12.31 -13.19 7.86
N ASN A 225 12.92 -12.53 8.85
CA ASN A 225 14.25 -12.90 9.32
C ASN A 225 14.34 -14.34 9.85
N ARG A 226 13.28 -14.88 10.46
CA ARG A 226 13.24 -16.30 10.85
C ARG A 226 13.22 -17.21 9.62
N VAL A 227 12.44 -16.88 8.60
CA VAL A 227 12.42 -17.60 7.32
C VAL A 227 13.82 -17.67 6.70
N LEU A 228 14.56 -16.55 6.71
CA LEU A 228 15.92 -16.49 6.18
C LEU A 228 16.95 -17.35 6.94
N THR A 229 16.60 -17.88 8.11
CA THR A 229 17.47 -18.87 8.80
C THR A 229 17.31 -20.29 8.25
N GLU A 230 16.23 -20.54 7.49
CA GLU A 230 15.91 -21.86 6.92
C GLU A 230 16.17 -21.94 5.40
N ILE A 231 16.30 -20.79 4.71
CA ILE A 231 16.47 -20.74 3.26
C ILE A 231 17.30 -19.53 2.81
N GLU A 232 18.06 -19.70 1.73
CA GLU A 232 18.76 -18.60 1.06
C GLU A 232 17.76 -17.64 0.40
N PRO A 233 17.98 -16.30 0.50
CA PRO A 233 17.10 -15.31 -0.12
C PRO A 233 17.10 -15.42 -1.64
N VAL A 234 15.92 -15.26 -2.23
CA VAL A 234 15.74 -15.14 -3.68
C VAL A 234 15.67 -13.65 -4.02
N SER A 235 16.65 -13.16 -4.78
CA SER A 235 16.64 -11.77 -5.24
C SER A 235 15.95 -11.62 -6.60
N ALA A 236 14.95 -10.74 -6.65
CA ALA A 236 14.57 -10.04 -7.86
C ALA A 236 15.47 -8.81 -8.05
N SER A 237 15.54 -8.30 -9.27
CA SER A 237 16.14 -6.99 -9.52
C SER A 237 15.16 -5.88 -9.09
N GLY A 238 15.39 -5.23 -7.94
CA GLY A 238 14.68 -4.00 -7.52
C GLY A 238 14.25 -4.01 -6.04
N GLY A 239 14.91 -3.21 -5.20
CA GLY A 239 14.69 -3.16 -3.75
C GLY A 239 13.86 -1.96 -3.28
N GLY A 240 12.98 -2.19 -2.30
CA GLY A 240 12.08 -1.20 -1.72
C GLY A 240 12.78 -0.14 -0.87
N SER A 241 12.42 1.12 -1.10
CA SER A 241 12.89 2.27 -0.33
C SER A 241 11.74 2.90 0.45
N CYS A 242 12.07 3.45 1.62
CA CYS A 242 11.14 4.19 2.47
C CYS A 242 11.34 5.69 2.22
N GLY A 243 10.65 6.21 1.21
CA GLY A 243 10.63 7.62 0.82
C GLY A 243 9.93 7.76 -0.53
N VAL A 244 9.51 8.99 -0.85
CA VAL A 244 9.13 9.32 -2.23
C VAL A 244 10.37 9.15 -3.11
N GLN A 245 10.30 8.25 -4.09
CA GLN A 245 11.32 8.02 -5.11
C GLN A 245 10.76 8.24 -6.50
#